data_AF-A0A089N884-F1
#
_entry.id   AF-A0A089N884-F1
#
_cell.length_a   1.000
_cell.length_b   1.000
_cell.length_c   1.000
_cell.angle_alpha   90.00
_cell.angle_beta   90.00
_cell.angle_gamma   90.00
#
_symmetry.space_group_name_H-M   'P 1'
#
loop_
_entity.id
_entity.type
_entity.pdbx_description
1 polymer ?
#
loop_
_entity_poly.entity_id
_entity_poly.type
_entity_poly.pdbx_seq_one_letter_code
_entity_poly.pdbx_strand_id
1 'polypeptide(L)'
;DKSLHRAPYYFLLDLCTSDILRSAICFPFVFTSVKNGSAWTYGTLTCKVIAFLGVLSCFHTAFMLFCVSVTRYLAIAHHRFYTKRLTFWTCLAVICMVWTLSVAMAF
;
A
#
# COMPACT_ATOMS: atom_id res chain seq x y z
N ASP A 1 19.48 -1.79 21.09
CA ASP A 1 19.31 -1.61 19.64
C ASP A 1 17.86 -1.29 19.30
N LYS A 2 17.47 0.01 19.32
CA LYS A 2 16.05 0.46 19.15
C LYS A 2 15.77 1.08 17.78
N SER A 3 16.81 1.32 16.97
CA SER A 3 16.68 2.06 15.71
C SER A 3 16.20 1.18 14.55
N LEU A 4 16.51 -0.12 14.57
CA LEU A 4 16.12 -1.07 13.51
C LEU A 4 14.60 -1.27 13.43
N HIS A 5 13.87 -1.07 14.53
CA HIS A 5 12.41 -1.23 14.60
C HIS A 5 11.59 -0.06 14.02
N ARG A 6 12.15 1.16 13.90
CA ARG A 6 11.35 2.33 13.50
C ARG A 6 11.06 2.40 12.00
N ALA A 7 11.99 1.94 11.18
CA ALA A 7 11.87 1.99 9.71
C ALA A 7 10.80 1.03 9.15
N PRO A 8 10.76 -0.27 9.56
CA PRO A 8 9.67 -1.15 9.18
C PRO A 8 8.31 -0.65 9.65
N TYR A 9 8.27 0.02 10.81
CA TYR A 9 7.01 0.47 11.40
C TYR A 9 6.26 1.47 10.52
N TYR A 10 6.94 2.44 9.90
CA TYR A 10 6.27 3.40 9.01
C TYR A 10 5.73 2.75 7.74
N PHE A 11 6.48 1.84 7.12
CA PHE A 11 6.00 1.11 5.94
C PHE A 11 4.86 0.16 6.28
N LEU A 12 4.93 -0.52 7.43
CA LEU A 12 3.86 -1.36 7.93
C LEU A 12 2.60 -0.54 8.27
N LEU A 13 2.76 0.64 8.87
CA LEU A 13 1.65 1.54 9.12
C LEU A 13 0.99 2.00 7.82
N ASP A 14 1.77 2.41 6.81
CA ASP A 14 1.20 2.79 5.50
C ASP A 14 0.45 1.61 4.86
N LEU A 15 1.04 0.41 4.89
CA LEU A 15 0.41 -0.80 4.39
C LEU A 15 -0.92 -1.09 5.11
N CYS A 16 -0.91 -1.14 6.45
CA CYS A 16 -2.11 -1.40 7.24
C CYS A 16 -3.19 -0.33 7.05
N THR A 17 -2.81 0.95 7.00
CA THR A 17 -3.77 2.04 6.79
C THR A 17 -4.38 1.99 5.40
N SER A 18 -3.58 1.72 4.37
CA SER A 18 -4.06 1.52 3.00
C SER A 18 -5.01 0.32 2.89
N ASP A 19 -4.67 -0.82 3.50
CA ASP A 19 -5.50 -2.02 3.52
C ASP A 19 -6.83 -1.82 4.26
N ILE A 20 -6.81 -1.15 5.41
CA ILE A 20 -8.03 -0.81 6.16
C ILE A 20 -8.89 0.14 5.36
N LEU A 21 -8.32 1.21 4.79
CA LEU A 21 -9.05 2.18 3.98
C LEU A 21 -9.70 1.50 2.77
N ARG A 22 -8.93 0.69 2.04
CA ARG A 22 -9.42 -0.10 0.92
C ARG A 22 -10.51 -1.07 1.33
N SER A 23 -10.34 -1.78 2.44
CA SER A 23 -11.35 -2.74 2.92
C SER A 23 -12.61 -2.02 3.36
N ALA A 24 -12.49 -0.89 4.07
CA ALA A 24 -13.61 -0.05 4.47
C ALA A 24 -14.37 0.53 3.28
N ILE A 25 -13.68 0.82 2.17
CA ILE A 25 -14.30 1.27 0.92
C ILE A 25 -14.90 0.07 0.17
N CYS A 26 -14.15 -0.99 -0.14
CA CYS A 26 -14.64 -2.06 -1.01
C CYS A 26 -15.72 -2.92 -0.34
N PHE A 27 -15.60 -3.22 0.95
CA PHE A 27 -16.48 -4.14 1.65
C PHE A 27 -17.96 -3.74 1.62
N PRO A 28 -18.37 -2.49 1.97
CA PRO A 28 -19.78 -2.11 1.92
C PRO A 28 -20.36 -2.20 0.50
N PHE A 29 -19.64 -1.74 -0.52
CA PHE A 29 -20.13 -1.76 -1.91
C PHE A 29 -20.26 -3.18 -2.46
N VAL A 30 -19.29 -4.05 -2.17
CA VAL A 30 -19.36 -5.46 -2.56
C VAL A 30 -20.48 -6.17 -1.81
N PHE A 31 -20.59 -5.94 -0.49
CA PHE A 31 -21.65 -6.54 0.34
C PHE A 31 -23.05 -6.18 -0.17
N THR A 32 -23.28 -4.92 -0.49
CA THR A 32 -24.57 -4.47 -1.06
C THR A 32 -24.82 -5.05 -2.45
N SER A 33 -23.78 -5.22 -3.27
CA SER A 33 -23.90 -5.84 -4.60
C SER A 33 -24.26 -7.33 -4.48
N VAL A 34 -23.65 -8.05 -3.55
CA VAL A 34 -23.95 -9.46 -3.27
C VAL A 34 -25.38 -9.62 -2.76
N LYS A 35 -25.83 -8.75 -1.83
CA LYS A 35 -27.20 -8.77 -1.30
C LYS A 35 -28.25 -8.55 -2.40
N ASN A 36 -27.91 -7.77 -3.43
CA ASN A 36 -28.78 -7.52 -4.59
C ASN A 36 -28.66 -8.58 -5.70
N GLY A 37 -28.18 -9.79 -5.39
CA GLY A 37 -28.08 -10.89 -6.36
C GLY A 37 -26.89 -10.75 -7.30
N SER A 38 -25.77 -10.21 -6.81
CA SER A 38 -24.56 -9.89 -7.60
C SER A 38 -24.79 -8.85 -8.71
N ALA A 39 -25.88 -8.09 -8.64
CA ALA A 39 -26.16 -6.98 -9.54
C ALA A 39 -25.54 -5.68 -8.99
N TRP A 40 -24.80 -4.96 -9.84
CA TRP A 40 -24.18 -3.69 -9.45
C TRP A 40 -25.16 -2.52 -9.55
N THR A 41 -25.65 -2.05 -8.40
CA THR A 41 -26.73 -1.03 -8.34
C THR A 41 -26.23 0.42 -8.21
N TYR A 42 -24.94 0.64 -7.94
CA TYR A 42 -24.33 1.96 -7.70
C TYR A 42 -23.88 2.68 -8.99
N GLY A 43 -24.27 2.18 -10.16
CA GLY A 43 -23.89 2.72 -11.46
C GLY A 43 -22.49 2.29 -11.95
N THR A 44 -22.25 2.48 -13.25
CA THR A 44 -21.04 2.00 -13.95
C THR A 44 -19.75 2.67 -13.48
N LEU A 45 -19.82 3.94 -13.06
CA LEU A 45 -18.65 4.68 -12.56
C LEU A 45 -18.09 4.00 -11.30
N THR A 46 -18.94 3.71 -10.32
CA THR A 46 -18.55 3.07 -9.07
C THR A 46 -17.96 1.68 -9.29
N CYS A 47 -18.51 0.92 -10.26
CA CYS A 47 -17.96 -0.39 -10.64
C CYS A 47 -16.52 -0.27 -11.14
N LYS A 48 -16.28 0.67 -12.07
CA LYS A 48 -14.93 0.94 -12.60
C LYS A 48 -13.97 1.42 -11.52
N VAL A 49 -14.42 2.31 -10.62
CA VAL A 49 -13.58 2.82 -9.52
C VAL A 49 -13.19 1.71 -8.55
N ILE A 50 -14.12 0.84 -8.16
CA ILE A 50 -13.83 -0.28 -7.24
C ILE A 50 -12.90 -1.31 -7.90
N ALA A 51 -13.10 -1.60 -9.19
CA ALA A 51 -12.19 -2.46 -9.96
C ALA A 51 -10.78 -1.85 -10.04
N PHE A 52 -10.67 -0.56 -10.38
CA PHE A 52 -9.39 0.16 -10.42
C PHE A 52 -8.70 0.18 -9.06
N LEU A 53 -9.43 0.47 -7.97
CA LEU A 53 -8.90 0.42 -6.60
C LEU A 53 -8.36 -0.97 -6.26
N GLY A 54 -9.02 -2.04 -6.70
CA GLY A 54 -8.53 -3.41 -6.53
C GLY A 54 -7.16 -3.63 -7.18
N VAL A 55 -7.02 -3.24 -8.45
CA VAL A 55 -5.76 -3.36 -9.21
C VAL A 55 -4.66 -2.49 -8.60
N LEU A 56 -4.96 -1.22 -8.33
CA LEU A 56 -4.06 -0.27 -7.70
C LEU A 56 -3.49 -0.81 -6.38
N SER A 57 -4.35 -1.40 -5.56
CA SER A 57 -3.97 -1.90 -4.24
C SER A 57 -3.11 -3.15 -4.33
N CYS A 58 -3.34 -4.01 -5.32
CA CYS A 58 -2.49 -5.16 -5.60
C CYS A 58 -1.05 -4.72 -5.93
N PHE A 59 -0.91 -3.72 -6.81
CA PHE A 59 0.40 -3.16 -7.14
C PHE A 59 1.05 -2.43 -5.95
N HIS A 60 0.28 -1.63 -5.20
CA HIS A 60 0.76 -0.91 -4.03
C HIS A 60 1.33 -1.86 -2.97
N THR A 61 0.58 -2.89 -2.61
CA THR A 61 1.02 -3.88 -1.63
C THR A 61 2.27 -4.64 -2.11
N ALA A 62 2.32 -5.04 -3.39
CA ALA A 62 3.49 -5.71 -3.97
C ALA A 62 4.76 -4.84 -3.92
N PHE A 63 4.67 -3.58 -4.37
CA PHE A 63 5.80 -2.65 -4.36
C PHE A 63 6.22 -2.28 -2.93
N MET A 64 5.26 -2.09 -2.01
CA MET A 64 5.57 -1.81 -0.62
C MET A 64 6.32 -3.00 0.03
N LEU A 65 5.86 -4.24 -0.19
CA LEU A 65 6.54 -5.44 0.32
C LEU A 65 7.95 -5.60 -0.25
N PHE A 66 8.14 -5.26 -1.53
CA PHE A 66 9.46 -5.20 -2.15
C PHE A 66 10.35 -4.16 -1.45
N CYS A 67 9.86 -2.93 -1.25
CA CYS A 67 10.58 -1.87 -0.55
C CYS A 67 10.93 -2.26 0.90
N VAL A 68 10.02 -2.91 1.62
CA VAL A 68 10.27 -3.44 2.98
C VAL A 68 11.39 -4.49 2.94
N SER A 69 11.35 -5.39 1.96
CA SER A 69 12.37 -6.44 1.79
C SER A 69 13.75 -5.84 1.50
N VAL A 70 13.83 -4.87 0.58
CA VAL A 70 15.07 -4.14 0.27
C VAL A 70 15.58 -3.38 1.50
N THR A 71 14.68 -2.73 2.23
CA THR A 71 15.01 -2.03 3.47
C THR A 71 15.64 -2.98 4.49
N ARG A 72 15.05 -4.17 4.71
CA ARG A 72 15.62 -5.17 5.62
C ARG A 72 16.96 -5.70 5.13
N TYR A 73 17.11 -5.93 3.83
CA TYR A 73 18.37 -6.36 3.24
C TYR A 73 19.48 -5.31 3.48
N LEU A 74 19.22 -4.04 3.18
CA LEU A 74 20.17 -2.94 3.39
C LEU A 74 20.53 -2.74 4.87
N ALA A 75 19.59 -2.99 5.77
CA ALA A 75 19.83 -2.91 7.21
C ALA A 75 20.85 -3.94 7.68
N ILE A 76 20.79 -5.17 7.12
CA ILE A 76 21.68 -6.28 7.47
C ILE A 76 23.04 -6.13 6.77
N ALA A 77 23.05 -5.88 5.46
CA ALA A 77 24.28 -5.80 4.66
C ALA A 77 25.06 -4.49 4.87
N HIS A 78 24.36 -3.37 5.10
CA HIS A 78 24.94 -2.03 5.16
C HIS A 78 24.44 -1.21 6.37
N HIS A 79 24.54 -1.80 7.56
CA HIS A 79 24.05 -1.21 8.83
C HIS A 79 24.49 0.25 9.08
N ARG A 80 25.75 0.60 8.76
CA ARG A 80 26.28 1.97 8.96
C ARG A 80 25.64 3.00 8.02
N PHE A 81 25.28 2.60 6.80
CA PHE A 81 24.63 3.48 5.81
C PHE A 81 23.13 3.61 6.11
N TYR A 82 22.51 2.51 6.53
CA TYR A 82 21.11 2.42 6.90
C TYR A 82 20.72 3.43 8.00
N THR A 83 21.45 3.45 9.12
CA THR A 83 21.16 4.34 10.26
C THR A 83 21.28 5.83 9.93
N LYS A 84 22.11 6.20 8.96
CA LYS A 84 22.33 7.61 8.54
C LYS A 84 21.30 8.09 7.51
N ARG A 85 20.83 7.21 6.63
CA ARG A 85 19.99 7.57 5.48
C ARG A 85 18.51 7.37 5.71
N LEU A 86 18.14 6.51 6.65
CA LEU A 86 16.75 6.14 6.85
C LEU A 86 16.07 7.08 7.85
N THR A 87 15.67 8.23 7.32
CA THR A 87 14.93 9.27 8.02
C THR A 87 13.45 9.20 7.66
N PHE A 88 12.59 9.85 8.45
CA PHE A 88 11.16 9.99 8.16
C PHE A 88 10.90 10.49 6.73
N TRP A 89 11.68 11.47 6.26
CA TRP A 89 11.59 12.03 4.92
C TRP A 89 11.91 10.99 3.83
N THR A 90 12.91 10.14 4.06
CA THR A 90 13.24 9.04 3.14
C THR A 90 12.09 8.05 3.06
N CYS A 91 11.48 7.67 4.19
CA CYS A 91 10.32 6.78 4.20
C CYS A 91 9.14 7.41 3.44
N LEU A 92 8.85 8.69 3.69
CA LEU A 92 7.78 9.40 2.98
C LEU A 92 8.02 9.43 1.48
N ALA A 93 9.26 9.72 1.04
CA ALA A 93 9.63 9.72 -0.37
C ALA A 93 9.43 8.33 -1.02
N VAL A 94 9.79 7.25 -0.32
CA VAL A 94 9.56 5.87 -0.81
C VAL A 94 8.07 5.57 -0.92
N ILE A 95 7.27 5.94 0.09
CA ILE A 95 5.81 5.77 0.07
C ILE A 95 5.21 6.51 -1.14
N CYS A 96 5.57 7.79 -1.33
CA CYS A 96 5.11 8.57 -2.49
C CYS A 96 5.52 7.92 -3.81
N MET A 97 6.75 7.43 -3.93
CA MET A 97 7.22 6.73 -5.13
C MET A 97 6.38 5.47 -5.40
N VAL A 98 6.13 4.65 -4.38
CA VAL A 98 5.32 3.43 -4.48
C VAL A 98 3.90 3.77 -4.95
N TRP A 99 3.27 4.81 -4.38
CA TRP A 99 1.96 5.28 -4.83
C TRP A 99 1.96 5.69 -6.31
N THR A 100 2.95 6.48 -6.75
CA THR A 100 3.04 6.91 -8.16
C THR A 100 3.24 5.74 -9.12
N LEU A 101 4.09 4.77 -8.77
CA LEU A 101 4.32 3.57 -9.59
C LEU A 101 3.07 2.69 -9.65
N SER A 102 2.37 2.55 -8.53
CA SER A 102 1.14 1.76 -8.46
C SER A 102 0.04 2.35 -9.32
N VAL A 103 -0.11 3.69 -9.29
CA VAL A 103 -1.06 4.40 -10.17
C VAL A 103 -0.66 4.22 -11.63
N ALA A 104 0.62 4.42 -11.98
CA ALA A 104 1.09 4.26 -13.35
C ALA A 104 0.87 2.85 -13.92
N MET A 105 0.96 1.80 -13.08
CA MET A 105 0.72 0.40 -13.48
C MET A 105 -0.76 -0.01 -13.48
N ALA A 106 -1.61 0.71 -12.75
CA ALA A 106 -3.04 0.42 -12.66
C ALA A 106 -3.86 1.04 -13.82
N PHE A 107 -3.26 1.97 -14.57
CA PHE A 107 -3.80 2.53 -15.83
C PHE A 107 -3.47 1.64 -17.02
#